data_AF-A0A2A7S143-F1
#
_entry.id   AF-A0A2A7S143-F1
#
_cell.length_a   1.000
_cell.length_b   1.000
_cell.length_c   1.000
_cell.angle_alpha   90.00
_cell.angle_beta   90.00
_cell.angle_gamma   90.00
#
_symmetry.space_group_name_H-M   'P 1'
#
loop_
_entity.id
_entity.type
_entity.pdbx_description
1 polymer ?
#
loop_
_entity_poly.entity_id
_entity_poly.type
_entity_poly.pdbx_seq_one_letter_code
_entity_poly.pdbx_strand_id
1 'polypeptide(L)' 'MDKSAHINADRQAIERLGGPARVAELLGYEKSHGGTQRVCNWLVRGIPAAVKVERPDLFMPDIASSHRMTPVPGTTA' A
#
# COMPACT_ATOMS: atom_id res chain seq x y z
N MET A 1 -12.57 11.20 13.79
CA MET A 1 -11.55 10.19 13.43
C MET A 1 -10.23 10.92 13.20
N ASP A 2 -9.25 10.65 14.05
CA ASP A 2 -7.99 11.37 14.19
C ASP A 2 -7.11 11.18 12.96
N LYS A 3 -7.26 12.08 11.98
CA LYS A 3 -6.53 12.06 10.70
C LYS A 3 -5.02 11.84 10.89
N SER A 4 -4.46 12.40 11.97
CA SER A 4 -3.05 12.31 12.36
C SER A 4 -2.60 10.88 12.72
N ALA A 5 -3.45 10.06 13.32
CA ALA A 5 -3.11 8.69 13.71
C ALA A 5 -2.92 7.80 12.48
N HIS A 6 -3.77 7.97 11.47
CA HIS A 6 -3.68 7.24 10.20
C HIS A 6 -2.43 7.63 9.42
N ILE A 7 -2.05 8.92 9.42
CA ILE A 7 -0.82 9.38 8.77
C ILE A 7 0.42 8.74 9.39
N ASN A 8 0.47 8.63 10.72
CA ASN A 8 1.62 8.01 11.39
C ASN A 8 1.70 6.50 11.10
N ALA A 9 0.57 5.81 11.04
CA ALA A 9 0.52 4.40 10.64
C ALA A 9 0.94 4.19 9.17
N ASP A 10 0.43 5.02 8.26
CA ASP A 10 0.80 5.02 6.84
C ASP A 10 2.30 5.29 6.66
N ARG A 11 2.84 6.25 7.43
CA ARG A 11 4.27 6.58 7.43
C ARG A 11 5.11 5.38 7.86
N GLN A 12 4.78 4.74 8.98
CA GLN A 12 5.46 3.54 9.45
C GLN A 12 5.39 2.39 8.45
N ALA A 13 4.25 2.23 7.75
CA ALA A 13 4.13 1.24 6.68
C ALA A 13 5.11 1.53 5.53
N ILE A 14 5.19 2.79 5.08
CA ILE A 14 6.15 3.20 4.04
C ILE A 14 7.60 2.97 4.49
N GLU A 15 7.95 3.31 5.73
CA GLU A 15 9.30 3.07 6.26
C GLU A 15 9.63 1.58 6.34
N ARG A 16 8.68 0.72 6.76
CA ARG A 16 8.84 -0.75 6.77
C ARG A 16 9.02 -1.35 5.37
N LEU A 17 8.40 -0.76 4.35
CA LEU A 17 8.53 -1.18 2.95
C LEU A 17 9.89 -0.79 2.32
N GLY A 18 10.76 -0.10 3.07
CA GLY A 18 12.06 0.38 2.58
C GLY A 18 12.07 1.86 2.21
N GLY A 19 11.08 2.62 2.66
CA GLY A 19 11.00 4.07 2.49
C GLY A 19 10.30 4.51 1.20
N PRO A 20 10.15 5.84 1.01
CA PRO A 20 9.34 6.42 -0.06
C PRO A 20 9.87 6.09 -1.46
N ALA A 21 11.18 5.97 -1.63
CA ALA A 21 11.80 5.59 -2.89
C ALA A 21 11.47 4.14 -3.26
N ARG A 22 11.56 3.21 -2.31
CA ARG A 22 11.24 1.81 -2.54
C ARG A 22 9.76 1.60 -2.81
N VAL A 23 8.90 2.31 -2.07
CA VAL A 23 7.45 2.28 -2.29
C VAL A 23 7.09 2.81 -3.68
N ALA A 24 7.72 3.89 -4.15
CA ALA A 24 7.51 4.40 -5.51
C ALA A 24 7.91 3.36 -6.57
N GLU A 25 9.02 2.64 -6.39
CA GLU A 25 9.43 1.54 -7.27
C GLU A 25 8.43 0.37 -7.24
N LEU A 26 7.95 -0.01 -6.04
CA LEU A 26 6.96 -1.08 -5.89
C LEU A 26 5.63 -0.74 -6.58
N LEU A 27 5.25 0.54 -6.57
CA LEU A 27 4.08 1.07 -7.27
C LEU A 27 4.30 1.23 -8.79
N GLY A 28 5.53 1.07 -9.27
CA GLY A 28 5.86 1.30 -10.68
C GLY A 28 5.85 2.78 -11.07
N TYR A 29 5.95 3.70 -10.11
CA TYR A 29 6.09 5.11 -10.43
C TYR A 29 7.50 5.41 -10.92
N GLU A 30 7.59 5.99 -12.11
CA GLU A 30 8.87 6.44 -12.65
C GLU A 30 9.51 7.50 -11.77
N LYS A 31 10.81 7.33 -11.52
CA LYS A 31 11.64 8.30 -10.81
C LYS A 31 11.66 9.65 -11.56
N SER A 32 11.68 9.61 -12.89
CA SER A 32 11.62 10.77 -13.78
C SER A 32 10.32 11.57 -13.66
N HIS A 33 9.21 10.92 -13.26
CA HIS A 33 7.91 11.55 -13.04
C HIS A 33 7.70 12.01 -11.59
N GLY A 34 8.74 11.99 -10.76
CA GLY A 34 8.65 12.42 -9.36
C GLY A 34 7.88 11.44 -8.47
N GLY A 35 7.90 10.14 -8.79
CA GLY A 35 7.25 9.09 -8.00
C GLY A 35 7.64 9.15 -6.52
N THR A 36 8.93 9.26 -6.22
CA THR A 36 9.44 9.40 -4.84
C THR A 36 8.88 10.64 -4.15
N GLN A 37 8.78 11.78 -4.85
CA GLN A 37 8.28 13.03 -4.28
C GLN A 37 6.78 12.93 -3.95
N ARG A 38 6.02 12.20 -4.79
CA ARG A 38 4.61 11.90 -4.52
C ARG A 38 4.45 11.09 -3.24
N VAL A 39 5.28 10.06 -3.04
CA VAL A 39 5.26 9.25 -1.80
C VAL A 39 5.72 10.05 -0.59
N CYS A 40 6.74 10.91 -0.73
CA CYS A 40 7.13 11.83 0.35
C CYS A 40 5.98 12.75 0.79
N ASN A 41 5.15 13.20 -0.15
CA ASN A 41 3.98 14.03 0.17
C ASN A 41 2.93 13.23 0.98
N TRP A 42 2.84 11.92 0.79
CA TRP A 42 1.95 11.06 1.58
C TRP A 42 2.41 10.92 3.03
N LEU A 43 3.70 11.02 3.33
CA LEU A 43 4.21 11.02 4.71
C LEU A 43 3.69 12.23 5.51
N VAL A 44 3.34 13.32 4.81
CA VAL A 44 2.85 14.57 5.40
C VAL A 44 1.32 14.64 5.38
N ARG A 45 0.69 14.17 4.29
CA ARG A 45 -0.76 14.31 4.06
C ARG A 45 -1.59 13.04 4.31
N GLY A 46 -0.93 11.88 4.40
CA GLY A 46 -1.54 10.56 4.38
C GLY A 46 -1.56 9.93 2.99
N ILE A 47 -1.65 8.60 2.95
CA ILE A 47 -1.72 7.85 1.69
C ILE A 47 -3.14 7.96 1.11
N PRO A 48 -3.28 8.25 -0.18
CA PRO A 48 -4.60 8.28 -0.82
C PRO A 48 -5.28 6.91 -0.73
N ALA A 49 -6.57 6.88 -0.41
CA ALA A 49 -7.34 5.64 -0.36
C ALA A 49 -7.27 4.86 -1.69
N ALA A 50 -7.28 5.56 -2.83
CA ALA A 50 -7.11 4.95 -4.15
C ALA A 50 -5.84 4.08 -4.25
N VAL A 51 -4.71 4.57 -3.72
CA VAL A 51 -3.44 3.83 -3.73
C VAL A 51 -3.49 2.59 -2.82
N LYS A 52 -4.15 2.72 -1.67
CA LYS A 52 -4.33 1.58 -0.73
C LYS A 52 -5.19 0.48 -1.33
N VAL A 53 -6.20 0.85 -2.12
CA VAL A 53 -7.09 -0.07 -2.84
C VAL A 53 -6.41 -0.69 -4.06
N GLU A 54 -5.55 0.07 -4.75
CA GLU A 54 -4.78 -0.42 -5.91
C GLU A 54 -3.67 -1.38 -5.47
N ARG A 55 -3.08 -1.16 -4.29
CA ARG A 55 -2.05 -2.03 -3.69
C ARG A 55 -2.42 -2.45 -2.26
N PRO A 56 -3.49 -3.26 -2.11
CA PRO A 56 -3.88 -3.79 -0.80
C PRO A 56 -2.80 -4.71 -0.24
N ASP A 57 -2.01 -5.34 -1.11
CA ASP A 57 -0.88 -6.19 -0.73
C ASP A 57 0.21 -5.44 0.05
N LEU A 58 0.40 -4.13 -0.23
CA LEU A 58 1.42 -3.31 0.42
C LEU A 58 0.91 -2.61 1.68
N PHE A 59 -0.33 -2.12 1.64
CA PHE A 59 -0.87 -1.22 2.68
C PHE A 59 -1.95 -1.85 3.55
N MET A 60 -2.50 -3.00 3.15
CA MET A 60 -3.62 -3.69 3.79
C MET A 60 -3.41 -5.22 3.79
N PRO A 61 -2.30 -5.72 4.38
CA PRO A 61 -1.95 -7.15 4.35
C PRO A 61 -3.02 -8.05 5.01
N ASP A 62 -3.77 -7.51 5.96
CA ASP A 62 -4.86 -8.20 6.66
C ASP A 62 -6.03 -8.56 5.70
N ILE A 63 -6.31 -7.66 4.76
CA ILE A 63 -7.40 -7.82 3.78
C ILE A 63 -6.93 -8.64 2.57
N ALA A 64 -5.67 -8.46 2.15
CA ALA A 64 -5.06 -9.26 1.09
C ALA A 64 -4.96 -10.75 1.47
N SER A 65 -4.80 -11.05 2.77
CA SER A 65 -4.84 -12.43 3.28
C SER A 65 -6.22 -13.07 3.16
N SER A 66 -7.29 -12.28 3.13
CA SER A 66 -8.67 -12.76 3.03
C SER A 66 -9.13 -13.01 1.58
N HIS A 67 -8.43 -12.47 0.57
CA HIS A 67 -8.73 -12.78 -0.84
C HIS A 67 -8.12 -14.11 -1.31
N ARG A 68 -7.39 -14.82 -0.45
CA ARG A 68 -6.96 -16.20 -0.68
C ARG A 68 -8.11 -17.17 -0.35
N MET A 69 -9.32 -16.87 -0.81
CA MET A 69 -10.38 -17.86 -0.87
C MET A 69 -10.05 -18.77 -2.05
N THR A 70 -9.36 -19.87 -1.76
CA THR A 70 -9.10 -20.95 -2.69
C THR A 70 -10.41 -21.39 -3.35
N PRO A 71 -10.46 -21.54 -4.69
CA PRO A 71 -11.56 -22.27 -5.31
C PRO A 71 -11.52 -23.71 -4.78
N VAL A 72 -12.64 -24.16 -4.21
CA VAL A 72 -12.84 -25.52 -3.74
C VAL A 72 -12.55 -26.52 -4.86
N PRO A 73 -11.58 -27.46 -4.74
CA PRO A 73 -11.53 -28.61 -5.61
C PRO A 73 -12.47 -29.66 -5.03
N GLY A 74 -13.75 -29.56 -5.38
CA GLY A 74 -14.81 -30.44 -4.91
C GLY A 74 -15.77 -30.88 -6.02
N THR A 75 -15.23 -31.17 -7.21
CA THR A 75 -15.93 -31.97 -8.23
C THR A 75 -14.99 -33.10 -8.63
N THR A 76 -15.20 -34.27 -8.04
CA THR A 76 -14.84 -35.55 -8.65
C THR A 76 -15.81 -36.59 -8.12
N ALA A 77 -16.54 -37.18 -9.09
CA ALA A 77 -17.32 -38.41 -9.09
C ALA A 77 -18.59 -38.49 -8.23
#